data_AF-A0A3D3DFQ7-F1
#
_entry.id   AF-A0A3D3DFQ7-F1
#
_cell.length_a   1.000
_cell.length_b   1.000
_cell.length_c   1.000
_cell.angle_alpha   90.00
_cell.angle_beta   90.00
_cell.angle_gamma   90.00
#
_symmetry.space_group_name_H-M   'P 1'
#
loop_
_entity.id
_entity.type
_entity.pdbx_description
1 polymer ?
#
loop_
_entity_poly.entity_id
_entity_poly.type
_entity_poly.pdbx_seq_one_letter_code
_entity_poly.pdbx_strand_id
1 'polypeptide(L)'
;MRAGIIYSPANNVNLTVNDGDPIGHTLTATVSGYLPTIIDVRVTLNIEGVDGGGWNGDLYCFLTYNGTLVPLLNRVGVQTGDAFGYGTIGMNVTLAGDPGGYDDIHWTEFPTSGGTYAPDGREISPGMPPSSAPDFDADGTIGFSAYNGMDPNGTWTLFIADMAGGDQLKLVSWSLQITAVPEPVNVALGVFGSVFLVVAVGRHQRVRKLVSQALGR
;
A
#
# COMPACT_ATOMS: atom_id res chain seq x y z
N MET A 1 -19.71 9.75 -12.08
CA MET A 1 -18.54 9.76 -11.19
C MET A 1 -18.69 8.57 -10.26
N ARG A 2 -18.04 7.44 -10.53
CA ARG A 2 -18.03 6.33 -9.58
C ARG A 2 -16.76 6.51 -8.76
N ALA A 3 -16.92 6.83 -7.47
CA ALA A 3 -15.91 6.53 -6.48
C ALA A 3 -15.82 5.00 -6.46
N GLY A 4 -14.86 4.45 -7.18
CA GLY A 4 -14.74 3.01 -7.37
C GLY A 4 -14.15 2.38 -6.13
N ILE A 5 -14.90 1.49 -5.48
CA ILE A 5 -14.41 0.57 -4.47
C ILE A 5 -14.15 -0.77 -5.18
N ILE A 6 -12.96 -1.33 -4.91
CA ILE A 6 -12.56 -2.76 -4.90
C ILE A 6 -12.09 -3.42 -6.22
N TYR A 7 -10.81 -3.84 -6.25
CA TYR A 7 -10.39 -5.10 -6.89
C TYR A 7 -10.10 -6.12 -5.77
N SER A 8 -11.15 -6.63 -5.13
CA SER A 8 -11.12 -7.70 -4.12
C SER A 8 -11.76 -8.97 -4.65
N PRO A 9 -11.33 -9.52 -5.79
CA PRO A 9 -11.29 -10.97 -5.75
C PRO A 9 -10.31 -11.27 -4.61
N ALA A 10 -10.82 -11.78 -3.49
CA ALA A 10 -10.01 -12.64 -2.66
C ALA A 10 -9.52 -13.71 -3.62
N ASN A 11 -8.31 -13.53 -4.14
CA ASN A 11 -7.75 -14.46 -5.10
C ASN A 11 -7.43 -15.67 -4.23
N ASN A 12 -8.29 -16.68 -4.26
CA ASN A 12 -7.98 -17.95 -3.61
C ASN A 12 -6.77 -18.52 -4.37
N VAL A 13 -5.58 -18.27 -3.84
CA VAL A 13 -4.31 -18.71 -4.42
C VAL A 13 -4.00 -20.11 -3.91
N ASN A 14 -4.31 -20.37 -2.63
CA ASN A 14 -3.91 -21.59 -1.92
C ASN A 14 -2.44 -21.93 -2.18
N LEU A 15 -1.60 -20.93 -1.99
CA LEU A 15 -0.17 -20.99 -2.28
C LEU A 15 0.59 -21.34 -1.01
N THR A 16 1.19 -22.53 -0.98
CA THR A 16 2.22 -22.84 0.04
C THR A 16 3.42 -21.94 -0.19
N VAL A 17 3.90 -21.29 0.86
CA VAL A 17 5.16 -20.56 0.86
C VAL A 17 6.26 -21.57 1.12
N ASN A 18 7.25 -21.65 0.23
CA ASN A 18 8.38 -22.57 0.38
C ASN A 18 9.17 -22.24 1.66
N ASP A 19 9.35 -23.24 2.54
CA ASP A 19 10.11 -23.16 3.79
C ASP A 19 11.55 -22.66 3.58
N GLY A 20 11.95 -21.63 4.33
CA GLY A 20 13.29 -21.05 4.26
C GLY A 20 13.75 -20.61 2.87
N ASP A 21 12.82 -20.27 1.98
CA ASP A 21 13.10 -19.85 0.60
C ASP A 21 12.93 -18.33 0.42
N PRO A 22 14.01 -17.53 0.53
CA PRO A 22 13.94 -16.09 0.37
C PRO A 22 13.69 -15.64 -1.07
N ILE A 23 13.70 -16.55 -2.06
CA ILE A 23 13.28 -16.24 -3.43
C ILE A 23 11.77 -15.97 -3.46
N GLY A 24 11.00 -16.71 -2.64
CA GLY A 24 9.58 -16.51 -2.45
C GLY A 24 8.72 -16.63 -3.71
N HIS A 25 7.55 -16.00 -3.63
CA HIS A 25 6.54 -15.99 -4.67
C HIS A 25 6.10 -14.56 -4.99
N THR A 26 5.79 -14.34 -6.27
CA THR A 26 5.25 -13.09 -6.77
C THR A 26 3.84 -13.31 -7.30
N LEU A 27 2.90 -12.49 -6.84
CA LEU A 27 1.51 -12.46 -7.26
C LEU A 27 1.18 -11.09 -7.82
N THR A 28 0.28 -11.01 -8.79
CA THR A 28 -0.08 -9.74 -9.43
C THR A 28 -1.59 -9.50 -9.43
N ALA A 29 -1.99 -8.23 -9.32
CA ALA A 29 -3.34 -7.77 -9.58
C ALA A 29 -3.31 -6.63 -10.61
N THR A 30 -4.11 -6.73 -11.67
CA THR A 30 -4.24 -5.66 -12.67
C THR A 30 -5.46 -4.81 -12.36
N VAL A 31 -5.24 -3.51 -12.18
CA VAL A 31 -6.27 -2.51 -11.91
C VAL A 31 -6.50 -1.68 -13.17
N SER A 32 -7.75 -1.48 -13.56
CA SER A 32 -8.12 -0.65 -14.71
C SER A 32 -9.50 -0.01 -14.51
N GLY A 33 -9.74 1.12 -15.19
CA GLY A 33 -11.02 1.85 -15.12
C GLY A 33 -11.23 2.69 -13.86
N TYR A 34 -10.19 2.88 -13.05
CA TYR A 34 -10.21 3.72 -11.84
C TYR A 34 -9.91 5.19 -12.17
N LEU A 35 -10.34 6.07 -11.28
CA LEU A 35 -9.97 7.48 -11.31
C LEU A 35 -8.46 7.63 -11.05
N PRO A 36 -7.80 8.69 -11.58
CA PRO A 36 -6.34 8.72 -11.73
C PRO A 36 -5.58 9.09 -10.45
N THR A 37 -6.23 9.16 -9.29
CA THR A 37 -5.59 9.64 -8.06
C THR A 37 -5.96 8.77 -6.88
N ILE A 38 -5.01 7.95 -6.42
CA ILE A 38 -5.10 7.16 -5.19
C ILE A 38 -5.19 8.09 -3.98
N ILE A 39 -6.07 7.74 -3.04
CA ILE A 39 -6.14 8.36 -1.70
C ILE A 39 -6.09 7.37 -0.54
N ASP A 40 -6.32 6.07 -0.81
CA ASP A 40 -6.23 5.01 0.18
C ASP A 40 -5.94 3.68 -0.51
N VAL A 41 -5.10 2.86 0.12
CA VAL A 41 -4.82 1.48 -0.26
C VAL A 41 -4.93 0.62 0.99
N ARG A 42 -5.55 -0.55 0.83
CA ARG A 42 -5.63 -1.58 1.87
C ARG A 42 -5.31 -2.93 1.27
N VAL A 43 -4.59 -3.76 2.02
CA VAL A 43 -4.27 -5.14 1.64
C VAL A 43 -4.82 -6.07 2.70
N THR A 44 -5.64 -7.04 2.30
CA THR A 44 -6.03 -8.13 3.20
C THR A 44 -5.20 -9.35 2.89
N LEU A 45 -4.61 -9.96 3.92
CA LEU A 45 -3.88 -11.22 3.85
C LEU A 45 -4.63 -12.27 4.66
N ASN A 46 -4.85 -13.44 4.06
CA ASN A 46 -5.37 -14.62 4.74
C ASN A 46 -4.33 -15.75 4.62
N ILE A 47 -3.69 -16.06 5.74
CA ILE A 47 -2.56 -16.96 5.87
C ILE A 47 -2.94 -18.03 6.89
N GLU A 48 -2.65 -19.28 6.57
CA GLU A 48 -2.89 -20.44 7.43
C GLU A 48 -1.62 -21.27 7.58
N GLY A 49 -1.54 -22.02 8.68
CA GLY A 49 -0.55 -23.08 8.86
C GLY A 49 -0.71 -24.22 7.86
N VAL A 50 0.40 -24.91 7.58
CA VAL A 50 0.43 -26.18 6.86
C VAL A 50 0.59 -27.31 7.86
N ASP A 51 -0.26 -28.34 7.78
CA ASP A 51 -0.23 -29.55 8.64
C ASP A 51 -0.24 -29.27 10.16
N GLY A 52 -0.77 -28.11 10.57
CA GLY A 52 -0.85 -27.69 11.97
C GLY A 52 0.41 -27.00 12.51
N GLY A 53 1.42 -26.79 11.67
CA GLY A 53 2.60 -25.94 11.93
C GLY A 53 2.51 -24.59 11.22
N GLY A 54 3.53 -23.77 11.39
CA GLY A 54 3.62 -22.42 10.82
C GLY A 54 4.22 -21.41 11.80
N TRP A 55 4.97 -20.44 11.30
CA TRP A 55 5.60 -19.42 12.13
C TRP A 55 5.48 -18.05 11.46
N ASN A 56 4.58 -17.19 11.95
CA ASN A 56 4.33 -15.89 11.32
C ASN A 56 5.58 -15.02 11.24
N GLY A 57 6.47 -15.08 12.25
CA GLY A 57 7.73 -14.34 12.30
C GLY A 57 8.76 -14.73 11.23
N ASP A 58 8.51 -15.77 10.44
CA ASP A 58 9.38 -16.14 9.32
C ASP A 58 8.98 -15.43 8.01
N LEU A 59 7.77 -14.86 7.94
CA LEU A 59 7.27 -14.25 6.71
C LEU A 59 7.90 -12.89 6.42
N TYR A 60 8.34 -12.72 5.17
CA TYR A 60 8.55 -11.42 4.55
C TYR A 60 7.55 -11.22 3.42
N CYS A 61 6.77 -10.14 3.49
CA CYS A 61 5.74 -9.82 2.51
C CYS A 61 5.76 -8.32 2.20
N PHE A 62 5.64 -7.95 0.93
CA PHE A 62 5.52 -6.55 0.53
C PHE A 62 4.54 -6.36 -0.62
N LEU A 63 3.97 -5.15 -0.70
CA LEU A 63 3.27 -4.67 -1.89
C LEU A 63 4.22 -3.75 -2.65
N THR A 64 4.23 -3.83 -3.97
CA THR A 64 4.90 -2.86 -4.82
C THR A 64 4.05 -2.43 -6.01
N TYR A 65 4.15 -1.13 -6.32
CA TYR A 65 3.50 -0.52 -7.46
C TYR A 65 4.31 0.69 -7.92
N ASN A 66 4.52 0.80 -9.23
CA ASN A 66 5.22 1.92 -9.86
C ASN A 66 6.57 2.29 -9.19
N GLY A 67 7.34 1.27 -8.79
CA GLY A 67 8.64 1.44 -8.14
C GLY A 67 8.61 1.77 -6.64
N THR A 68 7.42 1.93 -6.04
CA THR A 68 7.25 2.12 -4.60
C THR A 68 6.96 0.79 -3.92
N LEU A 69 7.69 0.45 -2.86
CA LEU A 69 7.53 -0.79 -2.09
C LEU A 69 7.08 -0.43 -0.67
N VAL A 70 6.10 -1.15 -0.14
CA VAL A 70 5.68 -1.06 1.27
C VAL A 70 5.82 -2.44 1.91
N PRO A 71 6.72 -2.62 2.90
CA PRO A 71 6.81 -3.84 3.68
C PRO A 71 5.49 -4.05 4.44
N LEU A 72 4.82 -5.16 4.17
CA LEU A 72 3.56 -5.52 4.79
C LEU A 72 3.80 -6.33 6.06
N LEU A 73 4.69 -7.32 5.96
CA LEU A 73 5.19 -8.16 7.04
C LEU A 73 6.71 -8.21 6.87
N ASN A 74 7.48 -7.94 7.90
CA ASN A 74 8.93 -8.13 7.88
C ASN A 74 9.36 -8.88 9.12
N ARG A 75 9.26 -10.22 9.03
CA ARG A 75 9.63 -11.14 10.10
C ARG A 75 9.06 -10.68 11.45
N VAL A 76 7.73 -10.60 11.48
CA VAL A 76 6.97 -9.97 12.54
C VAL A 76 7.37 -10.48 13.94
N GLY A 77 7.65 -9.53 14.85
CA GLY A 77 8.08 -9.80 16.21
C GLY A 77 9.58 -10.06 16.38
N VAL A 78 10.36 -10.16 15.29
CA VAL A 78 11.83 -10.20 15.41
C VAL A 78 12.30 -8.94 16.10
N GLN A 79 13.15 -9.08 17.10
CA GLN A 79 13.61 -7.96 17.91
C GLN A 79 14.95 -8.30 18.57
N THR A 80 15.55 -7.34 19.26
CA THR A 80 16.75 -7.61 20.06
C THR A 80 16.49 -8.75 21.05
N GLY A 81 17.19 -9.87 20.85
CA GLY A 81 17.07 -11.06 21.69
C GLY A 81 16.05 -12.10 21.22
N ASP A 82 15.29 -11.83 20.17
CA ASP A 82 14.40 -12.80 19.51
C ASP A 82 14.69 -12.85 18.01
N ALA A 83 15.21 -13.99 17.57
CA ALA A 83 15.67 -14.19 16.21
C ALA A 83 14.63 -14.67 15.21
N PHE A 84 13.47 -15.10 15.71
CA PHE A 84 12.43 -15.74 14.91
C PHE A 84 11.13 -14.97 14.98
N GLY A 85 11.01 -14.01 15.89
CA GLY A 85 9.77 -13.27 16.08
C GLY A 85 8.65 -14.17 16.56
N TYR A 86 7.41 -13.74 16.36
CA TYR A 86 6.31 -14.44 17.00
C TYR A 86 5.82 -15.67 16.21
N GLY A 87 5.62 -16.76 16.94
CA GLY A 87 5.24 -18.08 16.42
C GLY A 87 3.74 -18.34 16.35
N THR A 88 2.90 -17.31 16.35
CA THR A 88 1.48 -17.51 16.09
C THR A 88 1.29 -18.08 14.68
N ILE A 89 0.35 -19.00 14.54
CA ILE A 89 0.13 -19.72 13.27
C ILE A 89 -0.93 -19.00 12.46
N GLY A 90 -0.52 -18.44 11.33
CA GLY A 90 -1.41 -17.80 10.37
C GLY A 90 -1.99 -16.47 10.87
N MET A 91 -2.66 -15.77 9.96
CA MET A 91 -3.33 -14.51 10.24
C MET A 91 -4.37 -14.22 9.16
N ASN A 92 -5.49 -13.62 9.55
CA ASN A 92 -6.45 -13.05 8.61
C ASN A 92 -6.64 -11.59 8.98
N VAL A 93 -5.92 -10.70 8.29
CA VAL A 93 -5.81 -9.30 8.68
C VAL A 93 -5.91 -8.38 7.48
N THR A 94 -6.43 -7.17 7.71
CA THR A 94 -6.34 -6.06 6.77
C THR A 94 -5.24 -5.11 7.21
N LEU A 95 -4.27 -4.88 6.36
CA LEU A 95 -3.26 -3.84 6.51
C LEU A 95 -3.78 -2.56 5.85
N ALA A 96 -3.74 -1.45 6.57
CA ALA A 96 -4.23 -0.15 6.11
C ALA A 96 -3.46 1.01 6.74
N GLY A 97 -3.55 2.19 6.11
CA GLY A 97 -2.92 3.41 6.62
C GLY A 97 -1.39 3.34 6.66
N ASP A 98 -0.82 4.10 7.59
CA ASP A 98 0.62 4.20 7.80
C ASP A 98 0.99 3.73 9.21
N PRO A 99 2.26 3.35 9.45
CA PRO A 99 2.78 3.14 10.80
C PRO A 99 2.40 4.30 11.74
N GLY A 100 1.86 3.96 12.91
CA GLY A 100 1.34 4.92 13.89
C GLY A 100 -0.14 5.34 13.70
N GLY A 101 -0.78 4.98 12.58
CA GLY A 101 -2.22 5.20 12.35
C GLY A 101 -3.11 4.07 12.87
N TYR A 102 -2.55 2.88 13.00
CA TYR A 102 -3.13 1.66 13.60
C TYR A 102 -2.03 0.98 14.42
N ASP A 103 -2.40 -0.05 15.21
CA ASP A 103 -1.41 -0.92 15.85
C ASP A 103 -0.51 -1.56 14.79
N ASP A 104 0.80 -1.55 15.02
CA ASP A 104 1.80 -2.14 14.10
C ASP A 104 1.67 -3.67 14.12
N ILE A 105 1.49 -4.28 12.95
CA ILE A 105 1.42 -5.73 12.82
C ILE A 105 2.69 -6.42 13.32
N HIS A 106 3.85 -5.76 13.23
CA HIS A 106 5.11 -6.30 13.74
C HIS A 106 5.07 -6.60 15.24
N TRP A 107 4.35 -5.77 16.01
CA TRP A 107 4.23 -5.92 17.47
C TRP A 107 2.94 -6.62 17.90
N THR A 108 2.07 -6.97 16.96
CA THR A 108 0.77 -7.58 17.24
C THR A 108 0.86 -9.10 17.09
N GLU A 109 1.39 -9.78 18.11
CA GLU A 109 1.57 -11.24 18.10
C GLU A 109 0.25 -12.01 17.85
N PHE A 110 -0.86 -11.55 18.44
CA PHE A 110 -2.18 -12.18 18.33
C PHE A 110 -3.16 -11.27 17.60
N PRO A 111 -3.03 -11.06 16.28
CA PRO A 111 -3.95 -10.21 15.58
C PRO A 111 -5.33 -10.87 15.56
N THR A 112 -6.36 -10.10 15.94
CA THR A 112 -7.75 -10.53 15.81
C THR A 112 -8.06 -10.80 14.34
N SER A 113 -8.65 -11.97 14.05
CA SER A 113 -9.10 -12.33 12.69
C SER A 113 -10.12 -11.32 12.17
N GLY A 114 -9.88 -10.80 10.97
CA GLY A 114 -10.62 -9.68 10.37
C GLY A 114 -10.25 -8.29 10.92
N GLY A 115 -9.25 -8.21 11.80
CA GLY A 115 -8.75 -6.96 12.36
C GLY A 115 -8.00 -6.11 11.35
N THR A 116 -7.89 -4.81 11.64
CA THR A 116 -7.13 -3.85 10.83
C THR A 116 -5.90 -3.37 11.58
N TYR A 117 -4.74 -3.41 10.93
CA TYR A 117 -3.43 -3.05 11.49
C TYR A 117 -2.65 -2.18 10.52
N ALA A 118 -1.63 -1.48 11.02
CA ALA A 118 -0.66 -0.82 10.17
C ALA A 118 0.25 -1.87 9.53
N PRO A 119 0.73 -1.66 8.30
CA PRO A 119 1.77 -2.51 7.74
C PRO A 119 3.05 -2.40 8.58
N ASP A 120 3.91 -3.42 8.51
CA ASP A 120 5.19 -3.44 9.22
C ASP A 120 6.02 -2.18 8.95
N GLY A 121 6.14 -1.79 7.67
CA GLY A 121 6.70 -0.51 7.28
C GLY A 121 8.20 -0.31 7.56
N ARG A 122 8.93 -1.34 8.02
CA ARG A 122 10.39 -1.30 8.20
C ARG A 122 11.10 -1.60 6.89
N GLU A 123 11.73 -0.59 6.30
CA GLU A 123 12.52 -0.70 5.06
C GLU A 123 13.93 -1.29 5.30
N ILE A 124 13.96 -2.47 5.92
CA ILE A 124 15.19 -3.18 6.28
C ILE A 124 15.20 -4.57 5.66
N SER A 125 16.40 -5.13 5.47
CA SER A 125 16.50 -6.48 4.91
C SER A 125 15.94 -7.51 5.89
N PRO A 126 15.06 -8.43 5.45
CA PRO A 126 14.55 -9.52 6.29
C PRO A 126 15.66 -10.53 6.70
N GLY A 127 16.80 -10.51 6.03
CA GLY A 127 17.96 -11.37 6.35
C GLY A 127 18.91 -10.77 7.39
N MET A 128 18.62 -9.58 7.94
CA MET A 128 19.50 -8.95 8.93
C MET A 128 19.59 -9.79 10.21
N PRO A 129 20.79 -9.98 10.80
CA PRO A 129 20.95 -10.78 12.01
C PRO A 129 20.19 -10.16 13.18
N PRO A 130 19.39 -10.95 13.92
CA PRO A 130 18.62 -10.45 15.06
C PRO A 130 19.48 -10.04 16.27
N SER A 131 20.74 -10.48 16.31
CA SER A 131 21.73 -10.04 17.31
C SER A 131 22.24 -8.61 17.09
N SER A 132 21.79 -7.95 16.02
CA SER A 132 22.17 -6.59 15.62
C SER A 132 20.96 -5.74 15.24
N ALA A 133 19.79 -5.94 15.85
CA ALA A 133 18.51 -5.48 15.33
C ALA A 133 17.82 -4.33 16.11
N PRO A 134 18.50 -3.22 16.51
CA PRO A 134 17.76 -2.03 16.91
C PRO A 134 16.88 -1.49 15.75
N ASP A 135 17.18 -1.92 14.52
CA ASP A 135 16.41 -1.58 13.34
C ASP A 135 15.05 -2.32 13.26
N PHE A 136 14.95 -3.55 13.78
CA PHE A 136 13.64 -4.21 13.93
C PHE A 136 12.89 -3.63 15.15
N ASP A 137 13.61 -3.25 16.20
CA ASP A 137 13.02 -2.60 17.38
C ASP A 137 12.44 -1.21 17.08
N ALA A 138 12.89 -0.56 16.00
CA ALA A 138 12.39 0.75 15.57
C ALA A 138 10.98 0.65 14.98
N ASP A 139 10.22 1.75 15.04
CA ASP A 139 8.92 1.84 14.38
C ASP A 139 9.09 1.87 12.85
N GLY A 140 8.13 1.28 12.14
CA GLY A 140 8.04 1.40 10.68
C GLY A 140 7.88 2.87 10.24
N THR A 141 8.41 3.20 9.06
CA THR A 141 8.42 4.59 8.55
C THR A 141 7.69 4.76 7.23
N ILE A 142 7.36 3.68 6.53
CA ILE A 142 6.62 3.71 5.26
C ILE A 142 5.29 2.97 5.38
N GLY A 143 4.26 3.53 4.75
CA GLY A 143 2.92 2.95 4.72
C GLY A 143 2.22 3.20 3.39
N PHE A 144 0.91 2.97 3.35
CA PHE A 144 0.13 3.05 2.12
C PHE A 144 0.00 4.48 1.57
N SER A 145 0.24 5.52 2.38
CA SER A 145 0.26 6.89 1.88
C SER A 145 1.38 7.15 0.88
N ALA A 146 2.40 6.29 0.81
CA ALA A 146 3.43 6.31 -0.21
C ALA A 146 2.86 6.19 -1.64
N TYR A 147 1.66 5.62 -1.80
CA TYR A 147 0.96 5.52 -3.08
C TYR A 147 0.04 6.71 -3.40
N ASN A 148 -0.20 7.61 -2.43
CA ASN A 148 -1.15 8.70 -2.61
C ASN A 148 -0.74 9.61 -3.76
N GLY A 149 -1.73 10.02 -4.55
CA GLY A 149 -1.50 10.88 -5.73
C GLY A 149 -1.12 10.13 -7.01
N MET A 150 -0.78 8.83 -6.95
CA MET A 150 -0.49 8.03 -8.14
C MET A 150 -1.77 7.65 -8.88
N ASP A 151 -1.66 7.37 -10.18
CA ASP A 151 -2.70 6.69 -10.95
C ASP A 151 -2.77 5.23 -10.48
N PRO A 152 -3.94 4.69 -10.07
CA PRO A 152 -4.05 3.29 -9.65
C PRO A 152 -4.04 2.29 -10.80
N ASN A 153 -4.27 2.73 -12.05
CA ASN A 153 -4.42 1.85 -13.19
C ASN A 153 -3.07 1.25 -13.60
N GLY A 154 -2.94 -0.08 -13.49
CA GLY A 154 -1.71 -0.80 -13.81
C GLY A 154 -1.61 -2.12 -13.06
N THR A 155 -0.42 -2.71 -13.11
CA THR A 155 -0.14 -3.98 -12.41
C THR A 155 0.47 -3.69 -11.04
N TRP A 156 -0.21 -4.18 -10.01
CA TRP A 156 0.25 -4.22 -8.62
C TRP A 156 0.84 -5.59 -8.33
N THR A 157 1.89 -5.62 -7.52
CA THR A 157 2.61 -6.85 -7.21
C THR A 157 2.68 -7.07 -5.71
N LEU A 158 2.23 -8.25 -5.26
CA LEU A 158 2.44 -8.76 -3.91
C LEU A 158 3.60 -9.77 -3.97
N PHE A 159 4.55 -9.63 -3.07
CA PHE A 159 5.59 -10.63 -2.83
C PHE A 159 5.39 -11.26 -1.47
N ILE A 160 5.69 -12.56 -1.35
CA ILE A 160 5.74 -13.26 -0.07
C ILE A 160 6.85 -14.32 -0.10
N ALA A 161 7.64 -14.40 0.96
CA ALA A 161 8.70 -15.39 1.15
C ALA A 161 8.73 -15.86 2.61
N ASP A 162 9.34 -17.03 2.78
CA ASP A 162 9.73 -17.55 4.08
C ASP A 162 11.23 -17.30 4.28
N MET A 163 11.59 -16.69 5.40
CA MET A 163 12.94 -16.23 5.68
C MET A 163 13.69 -17.11 6.68
N ALA A 164 13.05 -18.13 7.24
CA ALA A 164 13.70 -19.09 8.13
C ALA A 164 13.22 -20.52 7.84
N GLY A 165 14.00 -21.51 8.26
CA GLY A 165 13.65 -22.90 8.04
C GLY A 165 12.91 -23.49 9.23
N GLY A 166 11.93 -24.36 8.99
CA GLY A 166 11.38 -25.28 9.99
C GLY A 166 9.88 -25.52 9.86
N ASP A 167 9.13 -24.48 9.55
CA ASP A 167 7.66 -24.48 9.49
C ASP A 167 7.19 -23.88 8.17
N GLN A 168 5.99 -24.24 7.71
CA GLN A 168 5.42 -23.67 6.48
C GLN A 168 4.09 -22.99 6.74
N LEU A 169 3.90 -21.88 6.05
CA LEU A 169 2.64 -21.17 5.95
C LEU A 169 2.10 -21.22 4.52
N LYS A 170 0.80 -21.02 4.40
CA LYS A 170 0.06 -20.99 3.13
C LYS A 170 -0.68 -19.67 3.01
N LEU A 171 -0.40 -18.92 1.94
CA LEU A 171 -1.23 -17.80 1.54
C LEU A 171 -2.51 -18.35 0.88
N VAL A 172 -3.60 -18.39 1.66
CA VAL A 172 -4.91 -18.85 1.19
C VAL A 172 -5.46 -17.86 0.18
N SER A 173 -5.48 -16.57 0.56
CA SER A 173 -5.95 -15.50 -0.30
C SER A 173 -5.34 -14.15 0.10
N TRP A 174 -5.40 -13.22 -0.85
CA TRP A 174 -5.14 -11.81 -0.61
C TRP A 174 -6.10 -10.95 -1.42
N SER A 175 -6.27 -9.69 -1.02
CA SER A 175 -7.04 -8.71 -1.78
C SER A 175 -6.45 -7.32 -1.71
N LEU A 176 -6.60 -6.55 -2.80
CA LEU A 176 -6.16 -5.16 -2.91
C LEU A 176 -7.37 -4.24 -3.04
N GLN A 177 -7.62 -3.44 -2.00
CA GLN A 177 -8.62 -2.39 -2.05
C GLN A 177 -7.95 -1.04 -2.30
N ILE A 178 -8.39 -0.35 -3.35
CA ILE A 178 -7.93 0.99 -3.70
C ILE A 178 -9.12 1.92 -3.66
N THR A 179 -8.94 3.08 -3.04
CA THR A 179 -9.87 4.21 -3.15
C THR A 179 -9.21 5.31 -3.97
N ALA A 180 -9.90 5.76 -5.02
CA ALA A 180 -9.41 6.80 -5.92
C ALA A 180 -10.46 7.89 -6.18
N VAL A 181 -9.99 9.11 -6.42
CA VAL A 181 -10.81 10.30 -6.71
C VAL A 181 -10.37 10.94 -8.03
N PRO A 182 -11.21 11.79 -8.66
CA PRO A 182 -10.76 12.59 -9.78
C PRO A 182 -9.69 13.57 -9.29
N GLU A 183 -8.78 13.99 -10.18
CA GLU A 183 -7.79 15.02 -9.86
C GLU A 183 -8.46 16.23 -9.18
N PRO A 184 -7.82 16.85 -8.17
CA PRO A 184 -8.38 18.01 -7.49
C PRO A 184 -8.77 19.08 -8.50
N VAL A 185 -9.99 19.61 -8.35
CA VAL A 185 -10.62 20.62 -9.22
C VAL A 185 -9.82 21.94 -9.25
N ASN A 186 -8.66 22.04 -8.60
CA ASN A 186 -7.76 23.22 -8.62
C ASN A 186 -7.37 23.63 -10.05
N VAL A 187 -7.21 22.69 -10.97
CA VAL A 187 -6.99 22.99 -12.40
C VAL A 187 -8.24 23.64 -13.00
N ALA A 188 -9.42 23.10 -12.73
CA ALA A 188 -10.67 23.66 -13.21
C ALA A 188 -10.98 25.02 -12.55
N LEU A 189 -10.70 25.23 -11.26
CA LEU A 189 -10.81 26.54 -10.60
C LEU A 189 -9.85 27.56 -11.23
N GLY A 190 -8.62 27.17 -11.55
CA GLY A 190 -7.67 28.03 -12.26
C GLY A 190 -8.14 28.40 -13.67
N VAL A 191 -8.72 27.44 -14.41
CA VAL A 191 -9.31 27.68 -15.74
C VAL A 191 -10.56 28.57 -15.64
N PHE A 192 -11.50 28.29 -14.72
CA PHE A 192 -12.68 29.11 -14.53
C PHE A 192 -12.33 30.51 -14.04
N GLY A 193 -11.36 30.63 -13.12
CA GLY A 193 -10.85 31.91 -12.63
C GLY A 193 -10.20 32.73 -13.74
N SER A 194 -9.34 32.13 -14.57
CA SER A 194 -8.68 32.82 -15.69
C SER A 194 -9.66 33.21 -16.80
N VAL A 195 -10.61 32.34 -17.17
CA VAL A 195 -11.68 32.66 -18.14
C VAL A 195 -12.55 33.80 -17.62
N PHE A 196 -12.95 33.76 -16.35
CA PHE A 196 -13.71 34.83 -15.72
C PHE A 196 -12.95 36.17 -15.76
N LEU A 197 -11.66 36.16 -15.47
CA LEU A 197 -10.81 37.36 -15.48
C LEU A 197 -10.65 37.94 -16.88
N VAL A 198 -10.42 37.11 -17.90
CA VAL A 198 -10.35 37.52 -19.31
C VAL A 198 -11.67 38.14 -19.78
N VAL A 199 -12.80 37.51 -19.44
CA VAL A 199 -14.13 38.03 -19.80
C VAL A 199 -14.42 39.35 -19.06
N ALA A 200 -14.10 39.45 -17.77
CA ALA A 200 -14.31 40.65 -16.98
C ALA A 200 -13.48 41.84 -17.52
N VAL A 201 -12.21 41.61 -17.85
CA VAL A 201 -11.30 42.61 -18.43
C VAL A 201 -11.75 43.00 -19.85
N GLY A 202 -12.13 42.03 -20.69
CA GLY A 202 -12.62 42.28 -22.05
C GLY A 202 -13.98 42.99 -22.13
N ARG A 203 -14.79 42.91 -21.06
CA ARG A 203 -16.05 43.67 -20.92
C ARG A 203 -15.84 45.09 -20.38
N HIS A 204 -14.68 45.38 -19.81
CA HIS A 204 -14.39 46.69 -19.25
C HIS A 204 -14.28 47.75 -20.37
N GLN A 205 -15.12 48.78 -20.32
CA GLN A 205 -15.30 49.76 -21.40
C GLN A 205 -14.00 50.46 -21.82
N ARG A 206 -13.07 50.68 -20.88
CA ARG A 206 -11.75 51.28 -21.16
C ARG A 206 -10.85 50.38 -22.01
N VAL A 207 -10.87 49.07 -21.76
CA VAL A 207 -10.07 48.08 -22.52
C VAL A 207 -10.60 47.92 -23.93
N ARG A 208 -11.92 47.90 -24.10
CA ARG A 208 -12.58 47.88 -25.42
C ARG A 208 -12.18 49.08 -26.29
N LYS A 209 -12.13 50.29 -25.70
CA LYS A 209 -11.68 51.50 -26.40
C LYS A 209 -10.21 51.38 -26.83
N LEU A 210 -9.33 50.92 -25.95
CA LEU A 210 -7.90 50.75 -26.25
C LEU A 210 -7.64 49.70 -27.34
N VAL A 211 -8.32 48.56 -27.29
CA VAL A 211 -8.22 47.50 -28.31
C VAL A 211 -8.74 47.97 -29.68
N SER A 212 -9.85 48.71 -29.69
CA SER A 212 -10.40 49.27 -30.94
C SER A 212 -9.47 50.30 -31.61
N GLN A 213 -8.69 51.03 -30.81
CA GLN A 213 -7.70 51.98 -31.30
C GLN A 213 -6.42 51.31 -31.81
N ALA A 214 -6.05 50.16 -31.24
CA ALA A 214 -4.87 49.40 -31.64
C ALA A 214 -5.08 48.56 -32.91
N LEU A 215 -6.31 48.04 -33.13
CA LEU A 215 -6.67 47.26 -34.32
C LEU A 215 -7.19 48.11 -35.49
N GLY A 216 -7.44 49.41 -35.25
CA GLY A 216 -7.79 50.38 -36.27
C GLY A 216 -6.56 51.03 -36.90
N ARG A 217 -5.82 50.26 -37.70
CA ARG A 217 -4.92 50.74 -38.77
C ARG A 217 -5.02 49.80 -39.95
#